data_AF-A0AAD1WY51-F1
#
_entry.id   AF-A0AAD1WY51-F1
#
_cell.length_a   1.000
_cell.length_b   1.000
_cell.length_c   1.000
_cell.angle_alpha   90.00
_cell.angle_beta   90.00
_cell.angle_gamma   90.00
#
_symmetry.space_group_name_H-M   'P 1'
#
loop_
_entity.id
_entity.type
_entity.pdbx_description
1 polymer ?
#
loop_
_entity_poly.entity_id
_entity_poly.type
_entity_poly.pdbx_seq_one_letter_code
_entity_poly.pdbx_strand_id
1 'polypeptide(L)'
;MDPWPVLGSVLALLLLCGWLWPRLVLLAQDVMFTVRAARVKAQIRRWLGSGVQSLPQLFQQRLRNHPDRIFIRFREQTVTYRELGARCGRAASALLPDLAPGDTVALLLGNEPRFLAAWFGLAQLGVVAAFLNTNVRKGALRHCLGACGARGLITSPELFDAVQEILPELHNMGIKIWVMGSGDYPEDVINLQELMDKASDDPVPAHLGVPKNPMDTAICIFTSGTTGLPKAARISHLKTLMCCVFYQLCVANSDDIIYMSLPLYHKSGALLGIGGCIGVGASLVLKERFSASQFWNDCRKYNVTVFQYIGELCRYLTNQPQATHDTTNPTTHNTTRSTIHLGTGETLGRPPYERAQRRT
;
A
#
# COMPACT_ATOMS: atom_id res chain seq x y z
N MET A 1 12.57 6.49 -68.52
CA MET A 1 11.71 7.00 -67.42
C MET A 1 12.63 7.65 -66.40
N ASP A 2 12.31 8.88 -66.01
CA ASP A 2 13.13 9.64 -65.06
C ASP A 2 12.91 9.08 -63.64
N PRO A 3 13.94 8.58 -62.93
CA PRO A 3 13.79 7.95 -61.62
C PRO A 3 13.59 8.96 -60.48
N TRP A 4 13.89 10.25 -60.70
CA TRP A 4 13.87 11.28 -59.65
C TRP A 4 12.51 11.54 -59.00
N PRO A 5 11.37 11.57 -59.73
CA PRO A 5 10.04 11.73 -59.12
C PRO A 5 9.64 10.56 -58.22
N VAL A 6 10.04 9.33 -58.57
CA VAL A 6 9.79 8.13 -57.78
C VAL A 6 10.63 8.17 -56.50
N LEU A 7 11.91 8.51 -56.61
CA LEU A 7 12.80 8.65 -55.45
C LEU A 7 12.31 9.74 -54.48
N GLY A 8 11.89 10.90 -55.01
CA GLY A 8 11.33 12.00 -54.22
C GLY A 8 10.05 11.63 -53.49
N SER A 9 9.16 10.86 -54.14
CA SER A 9 7.91 10.39 -53.53
C SER A 9 8.15 9.37 -52.41
N VAL A 10 9.09 8.44 -52.61
CA VAL A 10 9.49 7.47 -51.57
C VAL A 10 10.10 8.18 -50.37
N LEU A 11 10.99 9.16 -50.60
CA LEU A 11 11.61 9.93 -49.51
C LEU A 11 10.57 10.75 -48.73
N ALA A 12 9.62 11.40 -49.42
CA ALA A 12 8.53 12.14 -48.78
C ALA A 12 7.64 11.22 -47.94
N LEU A 13 7.32 10.01 -48.42
CA LEU A 13 6.55 9.02 -47.67
C LEU A 13 7.31 8.54 -46.42
N LEU A 14 8.61 8.26 -46.53
CA LEU A 14 9.43 7.85 -45.39
C LEU A 14 9.52 8.95 -44.31
N LEU A 15 9.67 10.21 -44.72
CA LEU A 15 9.67 11.35 -43.81
C LEU A 15 8.30 11.54 -43.14
N LEU A 16 7.21 11.40 -43.90
CA LEU A 16 5.84 11.48 -43.38
C LEU A 16 5.57 10.33 -42.40
N CYS A 17 5.97 9.10 -42.72
CA CYS A 17 5.86 7.95 -41.82
C CYS A 17 6.71 8.16 -40.55
N GLY A 18 7.94 8.64 -40.68
CA GLY A 18 8.80 8.98 -39.55
C GLY A 18 8.22 10.08 -38.65
N TRP A 19 7.49 11.03 -39.22
CA TRP A 19 6.81 12.11 -38.50
C TRP A 19 5.47 11.69 -37.89
N LEU A 20 4.68 10.85 -38.57
CA LEU A 20 3.37 10.36 -38.12
C LEU A 20 3.48 9.22 -37.11
N TRP A 21 4.44 8.31 -37.27
CA TRP A 21 4.53 7.09 -36.46
C TRP A 21 4.62 7.36 -34.95
N PRO A 22 5.50 8.26 -34.45
CA PRO A 22 5.54 8.58 -33.03
C PRO A 22 4.22 9.17 -32.52
N ARG A 23 3.52 9.97 -33.33
CA ARG A 23 2.23 10.56 -32.97
C ARG A 23 1.11 9.51 -32.91
N LEU A 24 1.10 8.55 -33.83
CA LEU A 24 0.16 7.44 -33.80
C LEU A 24 0.40 6.53 -32.59
N VAL A 25 1.66 6.29 -32.22
CA VAL A 25 2.02 5.54 -31.00
C VAL A 25 1.54 6.28 -29.75
N LEU A 26 1.79 7.59 -29.64
CA LEU A 26 1.29 8.41 -28.53
C LEU A 26 -0.24 8.42 -28.47
N LEU A 27 -0.91 8.61 -29.62
CA LEU A 27 -2.37 8.56 -29.69
C LEU A 27 -2.91 7.19 -29.24
N ALA A 28 -2.29 6.10 -29.66
CA ALA A 28 -2.67 4.76 -29.22
C ALA A 28 -2.49 4.60 -27.70
N GLN A 29 -1.40 5.13 -27.12
CA GLN A 29 -1.18 5.16 -25.67
C GLN A 29 -2.26 5.97 -24.93
N ASP A 30 -2.61 7.15 -25.45
CA ASP A 30 -3.64 8.02 -24.88
C ASP A 30 -5.03 7.37 -24.95
N VAL A 31 -5.36 6.73 -26.06
CA VAL A 31 -6.61 5.98 -26.23
C VAL A 31 -6.66 4.81 -25.24
N MET A 32 -5.58 4.02 -25.13
CA MET A 32 -5.49 2.93 -24.17
C MET A 32 -5.63 3.42 -22.73
N PHE A 33 -4.97 4.52 -22.37
CA PHE A 33 -5.09 5.13 -21.04
C PHE A 33 -6.52 5.61 -20.78
N THR A 34 -7.15 6.26 -21.74
CA THR A 34 -8.54 6.73 -21.64
C THR A 34 -9.51 5.56 -21.42
N VAL A 35 -9.35 4.46 -22.16
CA VAL A 35 -10.12 3.23 -21.96
C VAL A 35 -9.91 2.66 -20.56
N ARG A 36 -8.66 2.62 -20.07
CA ARG A 36 -8.36 2.17 -18.70
C ARG A 36 -9.00 3.06 -17.65
N ALA A 37 -8.90 4.37 -17.81
CA ALA A 37 -9.53 5.35 -16.91
C ALA A 37 -11.06 5.18 -16.89
N ALA A 38 -11.69 4.92 -18.05
CA ALA A 38 -13.11 4.64 -18.13
C ALA A 38 -13.49 3.33 -17.40
N ARG A 39 -12.72 2.26 -17.58
CA ARG A 39 -12.91 0.97 -16.85
C ARG A 39 -12.77 1.14 -15.35
N VAL A 40 -11.77 1.89 -14.91
CA VAL A 40 -11.55 2.21 -13.49
C VAL A 40 -12.70 3.03 -12.91
N LYS A 41 -13.20 4.05 -13.62
CA LYS A 41 -14.40 4.79 -13.21
C LYS A 41 -15.62 3.88 -13.10
N ALA A 42 -15.82 2.96 -14.06
CA ALA A 42 -16.90 1.98 -14.01
C ALA A 42 -16.75 1.02 -12.83
N GLN A 43 -15.54 0.59 -12.50
CA GLN A 43 -15.25 -0.27 -11.36
C GLN A 43 -15.61 0.40 -10.02
N ILE A 44 -15.27 1.68 -9.85
CA ILE A 44 -15.61 2.43 -8.63
C ILE A 44 -17.13 2.58 -8.50
N ARG A 45 -17.83 2.90 -9.61
CA ARG A 45 -19.30 2.94 -9.62
C ARG A 45 -19.91 1.60 -9.24
N ARG A 46 -19.33 0.48 -9.72
CA ARG A 46 -19.78 -0.87 -9.37
C ARG A 46 -19.60 -1.17 -7.88
N TRP A 47 -18.46 -0.80 -7.28
CA TRP A 47 -18.24 -0.96 -5.85
C TRP A 47 -19.27 -0.19 -5.02
N LEU A 48 -19.45 1.10 -5.34
CA LEU A 48 -20.43 1.96 -4.67
C LEU A 48 -21.85 1.39 -4.82
N GLY A 49 -22.21 0.93 -6.02
CA GLY A 49 -23.50 0.29 -6.30
C GLY A 49 -23.70 -1.05 -5.57
N SER A 50 -22.63 -1.75 -5.19
CA SER A 50 -22.67 -2.97 -4.37
C SER A 50 -22.59 -2.70 -2.86
N GLY A 51 -22.68 -1.44 -2.43
CA GLY A 51 -22.62 -1.05 -1.02
C GLY A 51 -21.21 -0.96 -0.42
N VAL A 52 -20.15 -1.04 -1.23
CA VAL A 52 -18.78 -0.82 -0.76
C VAL A 52 -18.51 0.68 -0.71
N GLN A 53 -18.40 1.21 0.51
CA GLN A 53 -18.19 2.64 0.79
C GLN A 53 -16.84 2.93 1.45
N SER A 54 -16.11 1.90 1.89
CA SER A 54 -14.80 2.04 2.50
C SER A 54 -13.81 0.94 2.06
N LEU A 55 -12.50 1.20 2.20
CA LEU A 55 -11.47 0.20 1.95
C LEU A 55 -11.64 -1.09 2.78
N PRO A 56 -11.93 -1.04 4.10
CA PRO A 56 -12.25 -2.24 4.89
C PRO A 56 -13.45 -3.03 4.33
N GLN A 57 -14.49 -2.36 3.83
CA GLN A 57 -15.62 -3.06 3.20
C GLN A 57 -15.23 -3.72 1.88
N LEU A 58 -14.34 -3.10 1.10
CA LEU A 58 -13.76 -3.72 -0.10
C LEU A 58 -12.94 -4.96 0.26
N PHE A 59 -12.14 -4.89 1.32
CA PHE A 59 -11.43 -6.05 1.86
C PHE A 59 -12.40 -7.15 2.30
N GLN A 60 -13.47 -6.82 3.01
CA GLN A 60 -14.51 -7.78 3.41
C GLN A 60 -15.20 -8.43 2.21
N GLN A 61 -15.42 -7.68 1.12
CA GLN A 61 -15.92 -8.25 -0.13
C GLN A 61 -14.92 -9.24 -0.75
N ARG A 62 -13.62 -8.93 -0.74
CA ARG A 62 -12.56 -9.86 -1.20
C ARG A 62 -12.49 -11.11 -0.34
N LEU A 63 -12.55 -10.95 0.98
CA LEU A 63 -12.59 -12.04 1.95
C LEU A 63 -13.74 -13.01 1.67
N ARG A 64 -14.96 -12.51 1.46
CA ARG A 64 -16.12 -13.38 1.16
C ARG A 64 -15.95 -14.16 -0.14
N ASN A 65 -15.33 -13.55 -1.16
CA ASN A 65 -15.19 -14.17 -2.47
C ASN A 65 -14.00 -15.14 -2.55
N HIS A 66 -12.92 -14.88 -1.81
CA HIS A 66 -11.66 -15.63 -1.89
C HIS A 66 -11.00 -15.81 -0.51
N PRO A 67 -11.67 -16.47 0.44
CA PRO A 67 -11.21 -16.50 1.83
C PRO A 67 -9.86 -17.18 2.03
N ASP A 68 -9.62 -18.28 1.31
CA ASP A 68 -8.43 -19.13 1.49
C ASP A 68 -7.27 -18.70 0.58
N ARG A 69 -7.45 -17.63 -0.19
CA ARG A 69 -6.39 -17.06 -1.02
C ARG A 69 -5.36 -16.38 -0.12
N ILE A 70 -4.07 -16.62 -0.38
CA ILE A 70 -2.97 -15.90 0.28
C ILE A 70 -3.08 -14.42 -0.04
N PHE A 71 -3.19 -13.59 1.00
CA PHE A 71 -3.17 -12.15 0.87
C PHE A 71 -1.78 -11.58 1.16
N ILE A 72 -1.15 -11.99 2.27
CA ILE A 72 0.16 -11.48 2.69
C ILE A 72 1.17 -12.61 2.83
N ARG A 73 2.36 -12.43 2.28
CA ARG A 73 3.58 -13.15 2.62
C ARG A 73 4.45 -12.20 3.43
N PHE A 74 4.77 -12.57 4.67
CA PHE A 74 5.57 -11.75 5.58
C PHE A 74 6.53 -12.65 6.35
N ARG A 75 7.85 -12.37 6.23
CA ARG A 75 8.90 -13.29 6.70
C ARG A 75 8.65 -14.71 6.13
N GLU A 76 8.64 -15.75 6.97
CA GLU A 76 8.31 -17.12 6.58
C GLU A 76 6.81 -17.46 6.78
N GLN A 77 5.98 -16.46 7.11
CA GLN A 77 4.54 -16.65 7.31
C GLN A 77 3.74 -16.27 6.06
N THR A 78 2.68 -17.03 5.81
CA THR A 78 1.62 -16.68 4.86
C THR A 78 0.34 -16.42 5.62
N VAL A 79 -0.36 -15.35 5.25
CA VAL A 79 -1.64 -14.95 5.81
C VAL A 79 -2.66 -14.87 4.69
N THR A 80 -3.70 -15.69 4.78
CA THR A 80 -4.87 -15.70 3.90
C THR A 80 -5.79 -14.52 4.20
N TYR A 81 -6.73 -14.24 3.29
CA TYR A 81 -7.79 -13.26 3.57
C TYR A 81 -8.56 -13.64 4.84
N ARG A 82 -8.89 -14.93 5.02
CA ARG A 82 -9.61 -15.45 6.20
C ARG A 82 -8.87 -15.18 7.50
N GLU A 83 -7.59 -15.51 7.55
CA GLU A 83 -6.78 -15.31 8.75
C GLU A 83 -6.62 -13.84 9.11
N LEU A 84 -6.38 -12.97 8.11
CA LEU A 84 -6.34 -11.53 8.38
C LEU A 84 -7.71 -11.02 8.82
N GLY A 85 -8.79 -11.45 8.18
CA GLY A 85 -10.16 -11.10 8.55
C GLY A 85 -10.48 -11.44 10.00
N ALA A 86 -10.10 -12.65 10.45
CA ALA A 86 -10.26 -13.07 11.84
C ALA A 86 -9.45 -12.19 12.81
N ARG A 87 -8.19 -11.86 12.48
CA ARG A 87 -7.37 -10.93 13.28
C ARG A 87 -7.99 -9.53 13.36
N CYS A 88 -8.53 -9.02 12.26
CA CYS A 88 -9.24 -7.74 12.25
C CYS A 88 -10.52 -7.80 13.11
N GLY A 89 -11.27 -8.89 13.05
CA GLY A 89 -12.47 -9.12 13.87
C GLY A 89 -12.13 -9.13 15.36
N ARG A 90 -11.12 -9.92 15.78
CA ARG A 90 -10.69 -9.96 17.17
C ARG A 90 -10.12 -8.65 17.68
N ALA A 91 -9.40 -7.89 16.84
CA ALA A 91 -8.99 -6.53 17.18
C ALA A 91 -10.19 -5.61 17.41
N ALA A 92 -11.22 -5.68 16.56
CA ALA A 92 -12.46 -4.92 16.75
C ALA A 92 -13.18 -5.33 18.04
N SER A 93 -13.38 -6.63 18.29
CA SER A 93 -14.03 -7.15 19.50
C SER A 93 -13.31 -6.75 20.79
N ALA A 94 -11.97 -6.81 20.79
CA ALA A 94 -11.15 -6.41 21.93
C ALA A 94 -11.23 -4.91 22.25
N LEU A 95 -11.43 -4.07 21.23
CA LEU A 95 -11.44 -2.61 21.36
C LEU A 95 -12.86 -2.02 21.49
N LEU A 96 -13.89 -2.80 21.17
CA LEU A 96 -15.31 -2.38 21.21
C LEU A 96 -15.75 -1.80 22.57
N PRO A 97 -15.31 -2.31 23.74
CA PRO A 97 -15.72 -1.74 25.02
C PRO A 97 -15.20 -0.33 25.28
N ASP A 98 -14.12 0.06 24.61
CA ASP A 98 -13.37 1.29 24.90
C ASP A 98 -13.59 2.42 23.91
N LEU A 99 -14.11 2.09 22.72
CA LEU A 99 -14.16 2.99 21.58
C LEU A 99 -15.56 3.11 21.02
N ALA A 100 -15.85 4.30 20.49
CA ALA A 100 -17.08 4.61 19.78
C ALA A 100 -16.80 5.07 18.34
N PRO A 101 -17.76 4.92 17.41
CA PRO A 101 -17.64 5.50 16.07
C PRO A 101 -17.32 6.99 16.12
N GLY A 102 -16.34 7.42 15.32
CA GLY A 102 -15.84 8.80 15.29
C GLY A 102 -14.65 9.09 16.21
N ASP A 103 -14.33 8.19 17.16
CA ASP A 103 -13.07 8.28 17.90
C ASP A 103 -11.87 8.21 16.95
N THR A 104 -10.71 8.70 17.39
CA THR A 104 -9.44 8.56 16.68
C THR A 104 -8.46 7.76 17.51
N VAL A 105 -7.86 6.72 16.93
CA VAL A 105 -6.79 5.93 17.57
C VAL A 105 -5.53 6.01 16.72
N ALA A 106 -4.43 6.36 17.35
CA ALA A 106 -3.13 6.40 16.69
C ALA A 106 -2.50 5.01 16.59
N LEU A 107 -1.83 4.73 15.47
CA LEU A 107 -1.08 3.51 15.22
C LEU A 107 0.40 3.85 15.10
N LEU A 108 1.20 3.39 16.07
CA LEU A 108 2.65 3.39 16.04
C LEU A 108 3.12 1.94 15.80
N LEU A 109 2.97 1.47 14.57
CA LEU A 109 3.21 0.08 14.19
C LEU A 109 4.13 0.00 12.97
N GLY A 110 4.98 -1.02 12.94
CA GLY A 110 5.83 -1.33 11.80
C GLY A 110 5.08 -1.92 10.60
N ASN A 111 5.84 -2.18 9.53
CA ASN A 111 5.33 -2.83 8.32
C ASN A 111 5.08 -4.33 8.55
N GLU A 112 3.93 -4.63 9.14
CA GLU A 112 3.59 -6.00 9.55
C GLU A 112 2.10 -6.31 9.37
N PRO A 113 1.69 -7.59 9.31
CA PRO A 113 0.28 -7.96 9.27
C PRO A 113 -0.55 -7.38 10.43
N ARG A 114 0.05 -7.20 11.61
CA ARG A 114 -0.60 -6.58 12.78
C ARG A 114 -1.06 -5.14 12.52
N PHE A 115 -0.34 -4.38 11.67
CA PHE A 115 -0.76 -3.04 11.25
C PHE A 115 -2.13 -3.07 10.59
N LEU A 116 -2.35 -4.03 9.68
CA LEU A 116 -3.62 -4.17 8.97
C LEU A 116 -4.72 -4.70 9.91
N ALA A 117 -4.39 -5.61 10.82
CA ALA A 117 -5.32 -6.11 11.83
C ALA A 117 -5.85 -4.96 12.71
N ALA A 118 -4.95 -4.12 13.23
CA ALA A 118 -5.32 -2.94 14.01
C ALA A 118 -6.12 -1.93 13.18
N TRP A 119 -5.64 -1.58 11.98
CA TRP A 119 -6.30 -0.59 11.12
C TRP A 119 -7.72 -1.02 10.73
N PHE A 120 -7.89 -2.24 10.18
CA PHE A 120 -9.20 -2.71 9.74
C PHE A 120 -10.09 -3.14 10.91
N GLY A 121 -9.52 -3.48 12.08
CA GLY A 121 -10.27 -3.67 13.32
C GLY A 121 -10.90 -2.36 13.79
N LEU A 122 -10.10 -1.29 13.93
CA LEU A 122 -10.60 0.05 14.26
C LEU A 122 -11.69 0.52 13.28
N ALA A 123 -11.46 0.32 11.98
CA ALA A 123 -12.40 0.76 10.98
C ALA A 123 -13.75 0.00 11.00
N GLN A 124 -13.78 -1.25 11.50
CA GLN A 124 -15.04 -1.98 11.75
C GLN A 124 -15.86 -1.36 12.88
N LEU A 125 -15.22 -0.62 13.79
CA LEU A 125 -15.87 0.13 14.87
C LEU A 125 -16.23 1.57 14.45
N GLY A 126 -15.97 1.96 13.20
CA GLY A 126 -16.13 3.34 12.75
C GLY A 126 -15.10 4.31 13.36
N VAL A 127 -13.99 3.78 13.87
CA VAL A 127 -12.90 4.55 14.48
C VAL A 127 -11.89 4.98 13.41
N VAL A 128 -11.47 6.24 13.47
CA VAL A 128 -10.45 6.81 12.58
C VAL A 128 -9.07 6.33 13.02
N ALA A 129 -8.31 5.72 12.11
CA ALA A 129 -6.92 5.35 12.39
C ALA A 129 -5.95 6.47 12.00
N ALA A 130 -5.10 6.92 12.92
CA ALA A 130 -4.07 7.91 12.67
C ALA A 130 -2.68 7.26 12.59
N PHE A 131 -2.03 7.29 11.43
CA PHE A 131 -0.78 6.56 11.22
C PHE A 131 0.44 7.38 11.59
N LEU A 132 1.19 6.92 12.59
CA LEU A 132 2.37 7.60 13.09
C LEU A 132 3.63 7.04 12.44
N ASN A 133 4.61 7.92 12.19
CA ASN A 133 5.93 7.51 11.77
C ASN A 133 6.61 6.75 12.93
N THR A 134 7.14 5.56 12.66
CA THR A 134 7.80 4.71 13.66
C THR A 134 9.05 5.32 14.31
N ASN A 135 9.60 6.39 13.73
CA ASN A 135 10.74 7.12 14.27
C ASN A 135 10.33 8.33 15.14
N VAL A 136 9.04 8.64 15.25
CA VAL A 136 8.58 9.78 16.06
C VAL A 136 8.73 9.45 17.55
N ARG A 137 9.32 10.36 18.33
CA ARG A 137 9.54 10.21 19.77
C ARG A 137 9.26 11.50 20.53
N LYS A 138 9.18 11.39 21.86
CA LYS A 138 9.14 12.53 22.79
C LYS A 138 8.07 13.57 22.43
N GLY A 139 8.43 14.86 22.48
CA GLY A 139 7.52 15.96 22.19
C GLY A 139 6.87 15.90 20.79
N ALA A 140 7.53 15.30 19.79
CA ALA A 140 6.95 15.12 18.47
C ALA A 140 5.84 14.05 18.47
N LEU A 141 6.01 12.96 19.23
CA LEU A 141 4.98 11.93 19.41
C LEU A 141 3.77 12.52 20.14
N ARG A 142 4.01 13.23 21.25
CA ARG A 142 2.97 13.97 22.00
C ARG A 142 2.21 14.94 21.10
N HIS A 143 2.93 15.70 20.27
CA HIS A 143 2.33 16.64 19.32
C HIS A 143 1.42 15.92 18.33
N CYS A 144 1.86 14.79 17.75
CA CYS A 144 1.07 14.06 16.77
C CYS A 144 -0.25 13.57 17.39
N LEU A 145 -0.20 12.99 18.59
CA LEU A 145 -1.39 12.50 19.31
C LEU A 145 -2.39 13.63 19.60
N GLY A 146 -1.89 14.79 20.05
CA GLY A 146 -2.74 15.97 20.25
C GLY A 146 -3.32 16.52 18.94
N ALA A 147 -2.51 16.57 17.87
CA ALA A 147 -2.91 17.14 16.59
C ALA A 147 -3.99 16.33 15.86
N CYS A 148 -4.05 15.01 16.08
CA CYS A 148 -5.14 14.18 15.56
C CYS A 148 -6.31 14.00 16.52
N GLY A 149 -6.22 14.51 17.77
CA GLY A 149 -7.24 14.30 18.79
C GLY A 149 -7.39 12.83 19.16
N ALA A 150 -6.27 12.10 19.28
CA ALA A 150 -6.30 10.69 19.61
C ALA A 150 -6.95 10.46 20.98
N ARG A 151 -7.80 9.43 21.08
CA ARG A 151 -8.32 8.88 22.33
C ARG A 151 -7.45 7.75 22.87
N GLY A 152 -6.64 7.15 22.00
CA GLY A 152 -5.66 6.16 22.39
C GLY A 152 -4.61 5.88 21.33
N LEU A 153 -3.67 5.01 21.68
CA LEU A 153 -2.50 4.64 20.90
C LEU A 153 -2.33 3.12 20.92
N ILE A 154 -2.22 2.52 19.74
CA ILE A 154 -1.79 1.12 19.58
C ILE A 154 -0.33 1.12 19.11
N THR A 155 0.53 0.44 19.86
CA THR A 155 1.96 0.25 19.53
C THR A 155 2.34 -1.22 19.53
N SER A 156 3.59 -1.54 19.20
CA SER A 156 4.16 -2.89 19.26
C SER A 156 5.29 -2.96 20.29
N PRO A 157 5.68 -4.17 20.75
CA PRO A 157 6.77 -4.32 21.71
C PRO A 157 8.05 -3.60 21.28
N GLU A 158 8.39 -3.69 19.99
CA GLU A 158 9.63 -3.15 19.41
C GLU A 158 9.64 -1.60 19.35
N LEU A 159 8.47 -0.96 19.51
CA LEU A 159 8.30 0.48 19.48
C LEU A 159 7.83 1.04 20.83
N PHE A 160 7.66 0.20 21.84
CA PHE A 160 7.11 0.60 23.14
C PHE A 160 8.04 1.57 23.89
N ASP A 161 9.36 1.45 23.75
CA ASP A 161 10.33 2.38 24.37
C ASP A 161 10.01 3.85 24.06
N ALA A 162 9.60 4.15 22.82
CA ALA A 162 9.25 5.52 22.40
C ALA A 162 8.01 6.07 23.11
N VAL A 163 7.09 5.17 23.49
CA VAL A 163 5.87 5.47 24.25
C VAL A 163 6.20 5.62 25.72
N GLN A 164 7.00 4.70 26.26
CA GLN A 164 7.44 4.70 27.65
C GLN A 164 8.18 5.98 28.04
N GLU A 165 8.98 6.55 27.12
CA GLU A 165 9.67 7.84 27.30
C GLU A 165 8.74 9.01 27.67
N ILE A 166 7.45 8.95 27.31
CA ILE A 166 6.47 10.01 27.54
C ILE A 166 5.18 9.51 28.20
N LEU A 167 5.22 8.34 28.83
CA LEU A 167 4.07 7.67 29.39
C LEU A 167 3.27 8.57 30.37
N PRO A 168 3.91 9.34 31.29
CA PRO A 168 3.19 10.26 32.15
C PRO A 168 2.46 11.37 31.39
N GLU A 169 3.05 11.94 30.34
CA GLU A 169 2.35 12.96 29.52
C GLU A 169 1.16 12.37 28.77
N LEU A 170 1.25 11.12 28.32
CA LEU A 170 0.14 10.44 27.65
C LEU A 170 -1.04 10.21 28.60
N HIS A 171 -0.77 9.83 29.84
CA HIS A 171 -1.82 9.70 30.87
C HIS A 171 -2.46 11.04 31.21
N ASN A 172 -1.67 12.12 31.32
CA ASN A 172 -2.20 13.47 31.51
C ASN A 172 -3.07 13.95 30.34
N MET A 173 -2.84 13.42 29.14
CA MET A 173 -3.67 13.66 27.96
C MET A 173 -4.91 12.75 27.88
N GLY A 174 -5.05 11.77 28.79
CA GLY A 174 -6.13 10.78 28.76
C GLY A 174 -6.00 9.76 27.62
N ILE A 175 -4.80 9.57 27.08
CA ILE A 175 -4.54 8.62 25.99
C ILE A 175 -4.51 7.20 26.57
N LYS A 176 -5.42 6.35 26.13
CA LYS A 176 -5.39 4.92 26.44
C LYS A 176 -4.34 4.21 25.60
N ILE A 177 -3.52 3.35 26.20
CA ILE A 177 -2.36 2.75 25.53
C ILE A 177 -2.54 1.24 25.43
N TRP A 178 -2.38 0.74 24.21
CA TRP A 178 -2.47 -0.67 23.87
C TRP A 178 -1.18 -1.14 23.22
N VAL A 179 -0.65 -2.28 23.64
CA VAL A 179 0.48 -2.94 22.98
C VAL A 179 0.00 -4.22 22.30
N MET A 180 0.22 -4.33 21.00
CA MET A 180 -0.12 -5.51 20.20
C MET A 180 1.11 -6.41 20.04
N GLY A 181 1.40 -7.16 21.09
CA GLY A 181 2.43 -8.21 21.14
C GLY A 181 2.64 -8.67 22.57
N SER A 182 3.30 -9.81 22.75
CA SER A 182 3.63 -10.32 24.08
C SER A 182 4.74 -9.50 24.73
N GLY A 183 4.64 -9.28 26.04
CA GLY A 183 5.65 -8.62 26.84
C GLY A 183 5.09 -8.24 28.21
N ASP A 184 5.99 -7.86 29.11
CA ASP A 184 5.62 -7.31 30.42
C ASP A 184 5.53 -5.79 30.30
N TYR A 185 4.33 -5.25 30.49
CA TYR A 185 4.06 -3.82 30.41
C TYR A 185 3.62 -3.27 31.77
N PRO A 186 3.80 -1.96 32.02
CA PRO A 186 3.22 -1.30 33.18
C PRO A 186 1.71 -1.57 33.32
N GLU A 187 1.20 -1.59 34.56
CA GLU A 187 -0.20 -1.95 34.87
C GLU A 187 -1.24 -1.07 34.15
N ASP A 188 -0.88 0.19 33.87
CA ASP A 188 -1.69 1.17 33.16
C ASP A 188 -1.61 1.06 31.62
N VAL A 189 -0.83 0.11 31.11
CA VAL A 189 -0.71 -0.22 29.69
C VAL A 189 -1.37 -1.56 29.39
N ILE A 190 -2.25 -1.57 28.39
CA ILE A 190 -3.07 -2.74 28.09
C ILE A 190 -2.37 -3.63 27.06
N ASN A 191 -2.17 -4.90 27.41
CA ASN A 191 -1.76 -5.92 26.44
C ASN A 191 -2.94 -6.27 25.51
N LEU A 192 -3.00 -5.62 24.36
CA LEU A 192 -4.06 -5.84 23.37
C LEU A 192 -3.95 -7.22 22.72
N GLN A 193 -2.76 -7.81 22.64
CA GLN A 193 -2.61 -9.16 22.09
C GLN A 193 -3.36 -10.18 22.96
N GLU A 194 -3.23 -10.09 24.29
CA GLU A 194 -3.98 -10.97 25.20
C GLU A 194 -5.49 -10.78 25.12
N LEU A 195 -5.96 -9.53 24.96
CA LEU A 195 -7.38 -9.27 24.76
C LEU A 195 -7.86 -9.86 23.43
N MET A 196 -7.07 -9.74 22.37
CA MET A 196 -7.38 -10.33 21.06
C MET A 196 -7.40 -11.85 21.12
N ASP A 197 -6.51 -12.50 21.87
CA ASP A 197 -6.45 -13.96 21.99
C ASP A 197 -7.66 -14.53 22.75
N LYS A 198 -8.28 -13.72 23.62
CA LYS A 198 -9.49 -14.04 24.39
C LYS A 198 -10.78 -13.52 23.75
N ALA A 199 -10.68 -12.73 22.68
CA ALA A 199 -11.83 -12.08 22.06
C ALA A 199 -12.71 -13.09 21.31
N SER A 200 -14.03 -12.83 21.29
CA SER A 200 -14.95 -13.61 20.46
C SER A 200 -14.63 -13.43 18.97
N ASP A 201 -14.76 -14.51 18.21
CA ASP A 201 -14.77 -14.48 16.74
C ASP A 201 -16.13 -14.02 16.18
N ASP A 202 -17.11 -13.75 17.03
CA ASP A 202 -18.40 -13.17 16.62
C ASP A 202 -18.20 -11.79 15.97
N PRO A 203 -18.94 -11.47 14.91
CA PRO A 203 -18.81 -10.19 14.24
C PRO A 203 -19.34 -9.06 15.14
N VAL A 204 -18.57 -7.97 15.23
CA VAL A 204 -19.06 -6.70 15.81
C VAL A 204 -20.24 -6.16 14.99
N PRO A 205 -21.14 -5.34 15.58
CA PRO A 205 -22.30 -4.80 14.86
C PRO A 205 -21.90 -4.06 13.58
N ALA A 206 -22.30 -4.60 12.43
CA ALA A 206 -21.82 -4.15 11.12
C ALA A 206 -22.07 -2.65 10.83
N HIS A 207 -23.13 -2.07 11.41
CA HIS A 207 -23.49 -0.67 11.21
C HIS A 207 -22.47 0.32 11.79
N LEU A 208 -21.62 -0.10 12.73
CA LEU A 208 -20.59 0.76 13.34
C LEU A 208 -19.53 1.19 12.31
N GLY A 209 -19.10 0.26 11.46
CA GLY A 209 -18.08 0.50 10.43
C GLY A 209 -18.60 1.05 9.11
N VAL A 210 -19.90 1.34 9.00
CA VAL A 210 -20.49 1.96 7.80
C VAL A 210 -20.34 3.49 7.91
N PRO A 211 -19.61 4.15 7.00
CA PRO A 211 -19.50 5.60 7.02
C PRO A 211 -20.87 6.24 6.77
N LYS A 212 -21.19 7.33 7.49
CA LYS A 212 -22.42 8.09 7.26
C LYS A 212 -22.34 8.88 5.95
N ASN A 213 -21.16 9.41 5.64
CA ASN A 213 -20.85 10.10 4.40
C ASN A 213 -19.52 9.58 3.83
N PRO A 214 -19.41 9.27 2.52
CA PRO A 214 -18.13 8.90 1.91
C PRO A 214 -17.01 9.94 2.07
N MET A 215 -17.35 11.20 2.37
CA MET A 215 -16.41 12.27 2.65
C MET A 215 -15.91 12.30 4.10
N ASP A 216 -16.50 11.51 5.01
CA ASP A 216 -16.04 11.38 6.39
C ASP A 216 -14.58 10.88 6.44
N THR A 217 -13.86 11.28 7.49
CA THR A 217 -12.45 10.92 7.68
C THR A 217 -12.34 9.41 7.92
N ALA A 218 -11.60 8.71 7.08
CA ALA A 218 -11.30 7.28 7.26
C ALA A 218 -9.99 7.08 8.03
N ILE A 219 -8.97 7.86 7.68
CA ILE A 219 -7.64 7.80 8.29
C ILE A 219 -7.00 9.19 8.37
N CYS A 220 -6.02 9.32 9.26
CA CYS A 220 -5.11 10.46 9.33
C CYS A 220 -3.69 9.99 8.99
N ILE A 221 -2.98 10.73 8.13
CA ILE A 221 -1.56 10.48 7.81
C ILE A 221 -0.76 11.73 8.14
N PHE A 222 0.36 11.56 8.85
CA PHE A 222 1.21 12.70 9.20
C PHE A 222 2.18 13.05 8.07
N THR A 223 2.29 14.35 7.80
CA THR A 223 3.22 14.92 6.83
C THR A 223 4.13 15.93 7.51
N SER A 224 5.40 16.01 7.08
CA SER A 224 6.33 17.07 7.48
C SER A 224 5.72 18.44 7.15
N GLY A 225 5.15 19.11 8.15
CA GLY A 225 4.52 20.41 7.95
C GLY A 225 5.58 21.48 7.61
N THR A 226 5.15 22.56 6.95
CA THR A 226 6.02 23.71 6.65
C THR A 226 6.58 24.40 7.89
N THR A 227 5.95 24.20 9.05
CA THR A 227 6.34 24.75 10.36
C THR A 227 7.24 23.82 11.17
N GLY A 228 7.80 22.77 10.55
CA GLY A 228 8.66 21.78 11.18
C GLY A 228 7.93 20.66 11.93
N LEU A 229 6.80 20.96 12.57
CA LEU A 229 6.00 19.94 13.26
C LEU A 229 5.04 19.18 12.31
N PRO A 230 4.87 17.86 12.48
CA PRO A 230 4.00 17.05 11.63
C PRO A 230 2.52 17.46 11.72
N LYS A 231 1.84 17.58 10.58
CA LYS A 231 0.39 17.87 10.51
C LYS A 231 -0.40 16.60 10.18
N ALA A 232 -1.56 16.43 10.81
CA ALA A 232 -2.47 15.32 10.54
C ALA A 232 -3.32 15.59 9.27
N ALA A 233 -2.94 14.98 8.14
CA ALA A 233 -3.73 15.04 6.92
C ALA A 233 -4.90 14.05 6.98
N ARG A 234 -6.13 14.57 7.05
CA ARG A 234 -7.37 13.78 7.04
C ARG A 234 -7.67 13.26 5.63
N ILE A 235 -7.91 11.96 5.50
CA ILE A 235 -8.21 11.31 4.23
C ILE A 235 -9.58 10.65 4.32
N SER A 236 -10.47 10.98 3.38
CA SER A 236 -11.85 10.47 3.39
C SER A 236 -11.98 9.03 2.89
N HIS A 237 -13.07 8.35 3.26
CA HIS A 237 -13.39 7.00 2.76
C HIS A 237 -13.40 6.95 1.23
N LEU A 238 -14.05 7.90 0.56
CA LEU A 238 -14.06 8.00 -0.90
C LEU A 238 -12.64 8.11 -1.45
N LYS A 239 -11.78 8.94 -0.84
CA LYS A 239 -10.40 9.07 -1.29
C LYS A 239 -9.61 7.77 -1.13
N THR A 240 -9.84 7.00 -0.06
CA THR A 240 -9.22 5.68 0.10
C THR A 240 -9.66 4.71 -0.99
N LEU A 241 -10.95 4.66 -1.33
CA LEU A 241 -11.46 3.82 -2.43
C LEU A 241 -10.90 4.23 -3.79
N MET A 242 -10.79 5.54 -4.06
CA MET A 242 -10.16 6.05 -5.29
C MET A 242 -8.69 5.63 -5.41
N CYS A 243 -7.99 5.42 -4.30
CA CYS A 243 -6.62 4.90 -4.32
C CYS A 243 -6.55 3.39 -4.62
N CYS A 244 -7.61 2.63 -4.37
CA CYS A 244 -7.63 1.18 -4.57
C CYS A 244 -7.55 0.76 -6.04
N VAL A 245 -7.95 1.64 -6.96
CA VAL A 245 -7.87 1.38 -8.41
C VAL A 245 -6.50 1.70 -9.01
N PHE A 246 -5.54 2.17 -8.21
CA PHE A 246 -4.24 2.63 -8.70
C PHE A 246 -3.52 1.54 -9.52
N TYR A 247 -3.41 0.32 -9.00
CA TYR A 247 -2.73 -0.76 -9.72
C TYR A 247 -3.47 -1.22 -10.98
N GLN A 248 -4.79 -1.08 -11.03
CA GLN A 248 -5.55 -1.34 -12.25
C GLN A 248 -5.22 -0.34 -13.36
N LEU A 249 -4.94 0.93 -13.02
CA LEU A 249 -4.43 1.92 -13.98
C LEU A 249 -3.03 1.54 -14.50
N CYS A 250 -2.22 0.90 -13.64
CA CYS A 250 -0.91 0.36 -13.96
C CYS A 250 -0.95 -1.05 -14.59
N VAL A 251 -2.12 -1.51 -15.06
CA VAL A 251 -2.30 -2.80 -15.77
C VAL A 251 -2.09 -4.04 -14.89
N ALA A 252 -1.96 -3.87 -13.57
CA ALA A 252 -1.96 -5.00 -12.65
C ALA A 252 -3.36 -5.62 -12.55
N ASN A 253 -3.40 -6.90 -12.20
CA ASN A 253 -4.58 -7.71 -12.08
C ASN A 253 -4.47 -8.64 -10.87
N SER A 254 -5.44 -9.55 -10.72
CA SER A 254 -5.48 -10.44 -9.57
C SER A 254 -4.33 -11.44 -9.55
N ASP A 255 -3.71 -11.80 -10.67
CA ASP A 255 -2.65 -12.82 -10.71
C ASP A 255 -1.29 -12.28 -10.23
N ASP A 256 -1.19 -10.97 -10.04
CA ASP A 256 0.04 -10.30 -9.64
C ASP A 256 0.43 -10.57 -8.18
N ILE A 257 1.74 -10.54 -7.95
CA ILE A 257 2.37 -10.58 -6.62
C ILE A 257 3.07 -9.24 -6.40
N ILE A 258 2.52 -8.44 -5.50
CA ILE A 258 2.97 -7.07 -5.24
C ILE A 258 3.99 -7.05 -4.11
N TYR A 259 5.20 -6.58 -4.38
CA TYR A 259 6.22 -6.34 -3.38
C TYR A 259 6.06 -4.97 -2.74
N MET A 260 5.94 -4.96 -1.41
CA MET A 260 5.67 -3.77 -0.61
C MET A 260 6.70 -3.63 0.51
N SER A 261 7.62 -2.68 0.34
CA SER A 261 8.62 -2.32 1.35
C SER A 261 8.53 -0.85 1.77
N LEU A 262 7.51 -0.13 1.31
CA LEU A 262 7.28 1.26 1.70
C LEU A 262 6.56 1.32 3.05
N PRO A 263 6.84 2.33 3.89
CA PRO A 263 6.21 2.42 5.20
C PRO A 263 4.67 2.48 5.11
N LEU A 264 4.00 1.61 5.85
CA LEU A 264 2.54 1.53 5.88
C LEU A 264 1.91 2.76 6.53
N TYR A 265 2.64 3.46 7.39
CA TYR A 265 2.16 4.74 7.94
C TYR A 265 2.13 5.89 6.92
N HIS A 266 2.63 5.67 5.70
CA HIS A 266 2.54 6.63 4.59
C HIS A 266 1.48 6.22 3.57
N LYS A 267 0.95 7.24 2.86
CA LYS A 267 -0.08 7.06 1.84
C LYS A 267 0.34 6.10 0.72
N SER A 268 1.61 6.14 0.30
CA SER A 268 2.13 5.26 -0.74
C SER A 268 2.12 3.78 -0.31
N GLY A 269 2.44 3.49 0.94
CA GLY A 269 2.37 2.13 1.50
C GLY A 269 0.94 1.68 1.76
N ALA A 270 0.19 2.40 2.60
CA ALA A 270 -1.16 1.97 3.00
C ALA A 270 -2.21 2.12 1.89
N LEU A 271 -2.30 3.27 1.22
CA LEU A 271 -3.41 3.50 0.27
C LEU A 271 -3.10 2.96 -1.12
N LEU A 272 -1.93 3.30 -1.68
CA LEU A 272 -1.57 2.81 -3.02
C LEU A 272 -1.13 1.36 -2.97
N GLY A 273 -0.31 0.99 -1.99
CA GLY A 273 0.19 -0.37 -1.80
C GLY A 273 -0.88 -1.36 -1.37
N ILE A 274 -1.32 -1.29 -0.10
CA ILE A 274 -2.31 -2.21 0.45
C ILE A 274 -3.66 -2.02 -0.24
N GLY A 275 -4.15 -0.79 -0.34
CA GLY A 275 -5.42 -0.49 -1.00
C GLY A 275 -5.43 -0.89 -2.48
N GLY A 276 -4.36 -0.61 -3.22
CA GLY A 276 -4.21 -1.04 -4.61
C GLY A 276 -4.24 -2.57 -4.75
N CYS A 277 -3.50 -3.27 -3.89
CA CYS A 277 -3.45 -4.74 -3.88
C CYS A 277 -4.83 -5.36 -3.65
N ILE A 278 -5.58 -4.87 -2.66
CA ILE A 278 -6.96 -5.28 -2.38
C ILE A 278 -7.89 -4.95 -3.57
N GLY A 279 -7.69 -3.77 -4.16
CA GLY A 279 -8.47 -3.30 -5.30
C GLY A 279 -8.39 -4.22 -6.51
N VAL A 280 -7.20 -4.69 -6.88
CA VAL A 280 -7.02 -5.68 -7.95
C VAL A 280 -7.25 -7.12 -7.50
N GLY A 281 -7.27 -7.38 -6.18
CA GLY A 281 -7.43 -8.72 -5.61
C GLY A 281 -6.17 -9.58 -5.72
N ALA A 282 -5.00 -8.94 -5.70
CA ALA A 282 -3.69 -9.58 -5.81
C ALA A 282 -3.20 -10.11 -4.44
N SER A 283 -1.99 -10.67 -4.43
CA SER A 283 -1.25 -11.01 -3.21
C SER A 283 -0.10 -10.04 -2.98
N LEU A 284 0.35 -9.96 -1.73
CA LEU A 284 1.34 -9.00 -1.25
C LEU A 284 2.53 -9.72 -0.61
N VAL A 285 3.75 -9.37 -1.01
CA VAL A 285 4.97 -9.65 -0.24
C VAL A 285 5.27 -8.41 0.59
N LEU A 286 5.02 -8.48 1.89
CA LEU A 286 5.23 -7.37 2.81
C LEU A 286 6.63 -7.49 3.43
N LYS A 287 7.38 -6.40 3.39
CA LYS A 287 8.69 -6.27 4.03
C LYS A 287 8.67 -5.19 5.10
N GLU A 288 9.35 -5.48 6.21
CA GLU A 288 9.53 -4.54 7.32
C GLU A 288 10.20 -3.25 6.87
N ARG A 289 11.22 -3.39 6.02
CA ARG A 289 12.03 -2.30 5.47
C ARG A 289 12.54 -2.69 4.09
N PHE A 290 12.84 -1.68 3.28
CA PHE A 290 13.53 -1.87 2.02
C PHE A 290 14.99 -2.32 2.26
N SER A 291 15.46 -3.25 1.43
CA SER A 291 16.86 -3.65 1.35
C SER A 291 17.23 -3.85 -0.11
N ALA A 292 18.15 -3.05 -0.63
CA ALA A 292 18.57 -3.11 -2.02
C ALA A 292 19.26 -4.44 -2.36
N SER A 293 20.07 -4.96 -1.44
CA SER A 293 20.80 -6.23 -1.62
C SER A 293 19.90 -7.46 -1.57
N GLN A 294 18.75 -7.40 -0.88
CA GLN A 294 17.80 -8.51 -0.79
C GLN A 294 16.67 -8.43 -1.81
N PHE A 295 16.39 -7.25 -2.37
CA PHE A 295 15.23 -7.02 -3.24
C PHE A 295 15.12 -8.03 -4.39
N TRP A 296 16.19 -8.24 -5.15
CA TRP A 296 16.17 -9.17 -6.29
C TRP A 296 16.03 -10.63 -5.85
N ASN A 297 16.60 -11.00 -4.70
CA ASN A 297 16.45 -12.33 -4.13
C ASN A 297 15.01 -12.58 -3.68
N ASP A 298 14.39 -11.61 -3.02
CA ASP A 298 12.97 -11.68 -2.66
C ASP A 298 12.09 -11.75 -3.91
N CYS A 299 12.37 -10.95 -4.95
CA CYS A 299 11.61 -10.99 -6.19
C CYS A 299 11.62 -12.37 -6.84
N ARG A 300 12.79 -13.04 -6.86
CA ARG A 300 12.93 -14.42 -7.34
C ARG A 300 12.23 -15.42 -6.40
N LYS A 301 12.48 -15.35 -5.09
CA LYS A 301 11.91 -16.27 -4.09
C LYS A 301 10.38 -16.28 -4.14
N TYR A 302 9.76 -15.11 -4.31
CA TYR A 302 8.31 -14.95 -4.23
C TYR A 302 7.62 -14.74 -5.57
N ASN A 303 8.34 -14.81 -6.70
CA ASN A 303 7.82 -14.54 -8.04
C ASN A 303 7.09 -13.19 -8.15
N VAL A 304 7.72 -12.13 -7.62
CA VAL A 304 7.17 -10.77 -7.64
C VAL A 304 6.99 -10.29 -9.09
N THR A 305 5.82 -9.75 -9.40
CA THR A 305 5.49 -9.19 -10.72
C THR A 305 5.34 -7.67 -10.70
N VAL A 306 5.03 -7.08 -9.54
CA VAL A 306 4.83 -5.64 -9.37
C VAL A 306 5.52 -5.19 -8.08
N PHE A 307 6.16 -4.02 -8.06
CA PHE A 307 6.60 -3.40 -6.81
C PHE A 307 6.25 -1.91 -6.80
N GLN A 308 5.94 -1.39 -5.62
CA GLN A 308 5.75 0.05 -5.45
C GLN A 308 7.06 0.70 -5.07
N TYR A 309 7.41 1.77 -5.78
CA TYR A 309 8.59 2.57 -5.47
C TYR A 309 8.24 4.04 -5.27
N ILE A 310 9.18 4.75 -4.66
CA ILE A 310 9.23 6.20 -4.46
C ILE A 310 10.70 6.62 -4.49
N GLY A 311 10.97 7.76 -5.12
CA GLY A 311 12.28 8.42 -5.09
C GLY A 311 13.43 7.51 -5.56
N GLU A 312 14.46 7.43 -4.72
CA GLU A 312 15.77 6.86 -5.02
C GLU A 312 15.81 5.32 -5.12
N LEU A 313 14.69 4.65 -4.85
CA LEU A 313 14.64 3.19 -4.73
C LEU A 313 15.16 2.50 -6.00
N CYS A 314 14.71 2.93 -7.18
CA CYS A 314 15.19 2.39 -8.46
C CYS A 314 16.69 2.63 -8.67
N ARG A 315 17.23 3.79 -8.24
CA ARG A 315 18.67 4.08 -8.35
C ARG A 315 19.49 3.12 -7.47
N TYR A 316 19.03 2.84 -6.26
CA TYR A 316 19.71 1.86 -5.40
C TYR A 316 19.73 0.47 -6.02
N LEU A 317 18.65 0.08 -6.71
CA LEU A 317 18.55 -1.21 -7.39
C LEU A 317 19.45 -1.30 -8.62
N THR A 318 19.50 -0.26 -9.45
CA THR A 318 20.36 -0.25 -10.67
C THR A 318 21.84 -0.19 -10.35
N ASN A 319 22.20 0.30 -9.16
CA ASN A 319 23.59 0.38 -8.69
C ASN A 319 24.03 -0.87 -7.91
N GLN A 320 23.18 -1.89 -7.74
CA GLN A 320 23.61 -3.15 -7.13
C GLN A 320 24.59 -3.88 -8.06
N PRO A 321 25.62 -4.55 -7.50
CA PRO A 321 26.44 -5.48 -8.28
C PRO A 321 25.55 -6.53 -8.94
N GLN A 322 25.81 -6.83 -10.22
CA GLN A 322 25.11 -7.93 -10.89
C GLN A 322 25.47 -9.24 -10.18
N ALA A 323 24.45 -9.98 -9.76
CA ALA A 323 24.66 -11.32 -9.23
C ALA A 323 24.97 -12.28 -10.39
N THR A 324 25.76 -13.31 -10.13
CA THR A 324 26.15 -14.35 -11.11
C THR A 324 24.96 -15.07 -11.77
N HIS A 325 23.76 -14.99 -11.18
CA HIS A 325 22.52 -15.57 -11.67
C HIS A 325 21.56 -14.54 -12.32
N ASP A 326 21.99 -13.30 -12.58
CA ASP A 326 21.11 -12.28 -13.19
C ASP A 326 20.92 -12.46 -14.71
N THR A 327 21.75 -13.29 -15.35
CA THR A 327 21.59 -13.68 -16.77
C THR A 327 20.44 -14.67 -17.00
N THR A 328 19.95 -15.33 -15.95
CA THR A 328 18.75 -16.19 -15.96
C THR A 328 17.54 -15.51 -15.34
N ASN A 329 17.51 -14.18 -15.29
CA ASN A 329 16.25 -13.49 -15.06
C ASN A 329 15.33 -13.79 -16.26
N PRO A 330 14.08 -14.26 -16.06
CA PRO A 330 13.10 -14.45 -17.14
C PRO A 330 12.68 -13.14 -17.82
N THR A 331 13.39 -12.03 -17.57
CA THR A 331 13.07 -10.69 -18.03
C THR A 331 13.63 -10.37 -19.41
N THR A 332 14.40 -11.26 -20.05
CA THR A 332 15.01 -10.97 -21.37
C THR A 332 14.64 -11.92 -22.50
N HIS A 333 14.17 -13.15 -22.26
CA HIS A 333 13.76 -14.03 -23.36
C HIS A 333 12.61 -14.99 -22.97
N ASN A 334 11.52 -14.96 -23.75
CA ASN A 334 10.39 -15.89 -23.82
C ASN A 334 9.32 -15.88 -22.69
N THR A 335 8.18 -15.26 -23.01
CA THR A 335 6.81 -15.78 -22.86
C THR A 335 6.45 -16.53 -21.57
N THR A 336 6.79 -15.98 -20.40
CA THR A 336 6.01 -16.16 -19.17
C THR A 336 6.04 -14.82 -18.41
N ARG A 337 4.92 -14.43 -17.81
CA ARG A 337 4.54 -13.09 -17.29
C ARG A 337 5.42 -12.51 -16.14
N SER A 338 6.74 -12.73 -16.14
CA SER A 338 7.68 -12.26 -15.11
C SER A 338 8.41 -10.99 -15.56
N THR A 339 7.67 -9.98 -15.99
CA THR A 339 8.24 -8.65 -16.26
C THR A 339 7.77 -7.71 -15.18
N ILE A 340 8.70 -7.18 -14.37
CA ILE A 340 8.35 -6.16 -13.39
C ILE A 340 7.98 -4.90 -14.16
N HIS A 341 6.67 -4.61 -14.23
CA HIS A 341 6.17 -3.44 -14.92
C HIS A 341 6.41 -2.20 -14.05
N LEU A 342 7.35 -1.34 -14.48
CA LEU A 342 7.41 0.03 -14.00
C LEU A 342 6.18 0.74 -14.58
N GLY A 343 5.47 1.53 -13.75
CA GLY A 343 4.17 2.15 -14.08
C GLY A 343 4.12 3.09 -15.29
N THR A 344 5.19 3.17 -16.09
CA THR A 344 5.31 3.86 -17.38
C THR A 344 5.27 2.92 -18.59
N GLY A 345 5.18 1.60 -18.39
CA GLY A 345 5.20 0.62 -19.49
C GLY A 345 6.60 0.30 -20.03
N GLU A 346 7.65 0.83 -19.41
CA GLU A 346 9.03 0.47 -19.73
C GLU A 346 9.48 -0.75 -18.92
N THR A 347 9.98 -1.74 -19.63
CA THR A 347 10.67 -2.91 -19.09
C THR A 347 12.13 -2.54 -18.86
N LEU A 348 12.73 -2.88 -17.71
CA LEU A 348 14.17 -2.73 -17.49
C LEU A 348 14.94 -3.67 -18.43
N GLY A 349 15.27 -3.17 -19.61
CA GLY A 349 16.04 -3.85 -20.65
C GLY A 349 17.09 -2.89 -21.21
N ARG A 350 18.31 -3.04 -20.71
CA ARG A 350 19.58 -2.33 -21.03
C ARG A 350 19.65 -0.83 -20.71
N PRO A 351 20.71 -0.38 -20.02
CA PRO A 351 20.98 1.05 -19.84
C PRO A 351 21.35 1.72 -21.18
N PRO A 352 21.04 3.02 -21.37
CA PRO A 352 21.24 3.71 -22.65
C PRO A 352 22.71 3.93 -23.09
N TYR A 353 23.70 3.53 -22.28
CA TYR A 353 25.11 3.88 -22.54
C TYR A 353 25.83 2.98 -23.55
N GLU A 354 25.25 1.85 -23.99
CA GLU A 354 25.94 0.91 -24.90
C GLU A 354 25.77 1.20 -26.41
N ARG A 355 25.08 2.29 -26.82
CA ARG A 355 25.00 2.65 -28.25
C ARG A 355 26.18 3.46 -28.79
N ALA A 356 27.15 3.83 -27.95
CA ALA A 356 28.24 4.74 -28.34
C ALA A 356 29.60 4.08 -28.65
N GLN A 357 29.74 2.74 -28.60
CA GLN A 357 31.04 2.07 -28.82
C GLN A 357 31.07 1.05 -29.97
N ARG A 358 30.17 1.17 -30.94
CA ARG A 358 30.27 0.44 -32.23
C ARG A 358 30.30 1.39 -33.42
N ARG A 359 31.20 2.37 -33.38
CA ARG A 359 31.71 3.10 -34.55
C ARG A 359 33.10 3.67 -34.22
N THR A 360 34.09 2.80 -34.26
CA THR A 360 35.49 3.09 -34.60
C THR A 360 36.05 1.86 -35.27
#